data_AF-A0A417HK21-F1
#
_entry.id   AF-A0A417HK21-F1
#
_cell.length_a   1.000
_cell.length_b   1.000
_cell.length_c   1.000
_cell.angle_alpha   90.00
_cell.angle_beta   90.00
_cell.angle_gamma   90.00
#
_symmetry.space_group_name_H-M   'P 1'
#
loop_
_entity.id
_entity.type
_entity.pdbx_description
1 polymer ?
#
loop_
_entity_poly.entity_id
_entity_poly.type
_entity_poly.pdbx_seq_one_letter_code
_entity_poly.pdbx_strand_id
1 'polypeptide(L)'
;MKKKMMVAVVLVVVVAVVGVVFWWRNAAGEKEDEAFLQWIRPFYQEEQDNYIFQDAQGADITQKVMKDTQDWAKAEKWGKVQSYVLENITKAWHETVKAEEGQVQQTAVFGQSTGDKGPWVFFTLEGTVYYNQATGQITSQEQGSLKDIWLLPRDDKAVTGQSVTGEISTDEKSAAYTGYVEVGDKGKFYGEMKVEVPQG
;
A
#
# COMPACT_ATOMS: atom_id res chain seq x y z
N MET A 1 6.46 -0.52 -47.29
CA MET A 1 6.97 0.68 -46.58
C MET A 1 5.82 1.69 -46.56
N LYS A 2 5.27 2.27 -45.49
CA LYS A 2 5.60 2.35 -44.06
C LYS A 2 4.27 2.21 -43.28
N LYS A 3 4.11 1.18 -42.44
CA LYS A 3 3.09 1.09 -41.38
C LYS A 3 3.86 0.98 -40.07
N LYS A 4 4.25 2.12 -39.51
CA LYS A 4 4.78 2.27 -38.15
C LYS A 4 4.38 3.67 -37.70
N MET A 5 4.04 3.79 -36.42
CA MET A 5 3.62 5.01 -35.71
C MET A 5 2.10 5.25 -35.65
N MET A 6 1.46 4.48 -34.78
CA MET A 6 0.45 5.00 -33.84
C MET A 6 0.28 3.95 -32.73
N VAL A 7 1.36 3.72 -31.98
CA VAL A 7 1.33 3.03 -30.68
C VAL A 7 2.10 3.93 -29.73
N ALA A 8 1.47 5.01 -29.36
CA ALA A 8 1.88 5.93 -28.32
C ALA A 8 0.61 6.67 -27.93
N VAL A 9 0.40 6.90 -26.63
CA VAL A 9 -0.70 7.70 -26.06
C VAL A 9 -1.98 6.93 -25.69
N VAL A 10 -1.92 5.88 -24.84
CA VAL A 10 -3.06 5.51 -23.95
C VAL A 10 -2.62 4.96 -22.57
N LEU A 11 -1.41 5.28 -22.08
CA LEU A 11 -0.88 4.64 -20.85
C LEU A 11 -0.35 5.66 -19.83
N VAL A 12 -1.14 6.68 -19.48
CA VAL A 12 -0.74 7.69 -18.47
C VAL A 12 -1.84 8.08 -17.46
N VAL A 13 -3.10 7.61 -17.53
CA VAL A 13 -4.17 8.30 -16.77
C VAL A 13 -4.63 7.65 -15.45
N VAL A 14 -4.25 6.41 -15.10
CA VAL A 14 -4.83 5.77 -13.89
C VAL A 14 -4.10 6.09 -12.57
N VAL A 15 -2.93 6.74 -12.60
CA VAL A 15 -2.15 7.03 -11.37
C VAL A 15 -2.70 8.21 -10.54
N ALA A 16 -3.70 8.95 -11.05
CA ALA A 16 -4.06 10.25 -10.48
C ALA A 16 -5.14 10.26 -9.37
N VAL A 17 -5.86 9.16 -9.10
CA VAL A 17 -7.00 9.22 -8.16
C VAL A 17 -6.65 8.77 -6.74
N VAL A 18 -5.68 7.86 -6.55
CA VAL A 18 -5.27 7.42 -5.20
C VAL A 18 -4.25 8.39 -4.56
N GLY A 19 -3.57 9.21 -5.38
CA GLY A 19 -2.61 10.22 -4.91
C GLY A 19 -3.22 11.42 -4.17
N VAL A 20 -4.55 11.56 -4.16
CA VAL A 20 -5.21 12.76 -3.59
C VAL A 20 -5.34 12.69 -2.06
N VAL A 21 -5.39 11.50 -1.46
CA VAL A 21 -5.55 11.39 0.01
C VAL A 21 -4.22 11.61 0.75
N PHE A 22 -3.08 11.27 0.13
CA PHE A 22 -1.76 11.45 0.76
C PHE A 22 -1.24 12.90 0.72
N TRP A 23 -1.80 13.75 -0.14
CA TRP A 23 -1.30 15.12 -0.34
C TRP A 23 -1.86 16.14 0.66
N TRP A 24 -2.98 15.85 1.34
CA TRP A 24 -3.62 16.83 2.23
C TRP A 24 -3.00 16.98 3.62
N ARG A 25 -2.03 16.13 4.00
CA ARG A 25 -1.33 16.24 5.30
C ARG A 25 0.04 16.92 5.23
N ASN A 26 0.47 17.41 4.06
CA ASN A 26 1.77 18.08 3.86
C ASN A 26 1.70 19.62 3.76
N ALA A 27 0.54 20.25 3.94
CA ALA A 27 0.38 21.70 3.77
C ALA A 27 0.42 22.53 5.07
N ALA A 28 0.51 21.90 6.25
CA ALA A 28 0.69 22.61 7.51
C ALA A 28 2.12 22.32 8.00
N GLY A 29 2.97 23.37 8.01
CA GLY A 29 4.42 23.26 8.19
C GLY A 29 4.88 22.37 9.33
N GLU A 30 6.05 21.76 9.12
CA GLU A 30 6.91 20.94 10.01
C GLU A 30 6.65 21.10 11.52
N LYS A 31 5.48 20.68 11.99
CA LYS A 31 5.29 20.30 13.37
C LYS A 31 5.68 18.85 13.41
N GLU A 32 6.79 18.60 14.10
CA GLU A 32 7.21 17.25 14.46
C GLU A 32 5.98 16.51 14.99
N ASP A 33 5.63 15.41 14.33
CA ASP A 33 4.51 14.60 14.76
C ASP A 33 4.96 13.88 16.04
N GLU A 34 4.52 14.36 17.21
CA GLU A 34 4.90 13.81 18.52
C GLU A 34 4.63 12.31 18.62
N ALA A 35 3.64 11.81 17.89
CA ALA A 35 3.37 10.38 17.82
C ALA A 35 4.34 9.63 16.94
N PHE A 36 4.72 10.20 15.80
CA PHE A 36 5.82 9.68 15.01
C PHE A 36 7.10 9.62 15.85
N LEU A 37 7.38 10.65 16.66
CA LEU A 37 8.54 10.70 17.55
C LEU A 37 8.50 9.60 18.62
N GLN A 38 7.37 9.47 19.33
CA GLN A 38 7.18 8.41 20.33
C GLN A 38 7.31 7.02 19.70
N TRP A 39 6.92 6.89 18.44
CA TRP A 39 7.02 5.67 17.65
C TRP A 39 8.43 5.37 17.16
N ILE A 40 9.16 6.31 16.56
CA ILE A 40 10.45 6.00 15.91
C ILE A 40 11.64 6.12 16.87
N ARG A 41 11.54 6.88 17.96
CA ARG A 41 12.69 7.05 18.88
C ARG A 41 13.18 5.72 19.46
N PRO A 42 12.32 4.78 19.92
CA PRO A 42 12.78 3.50 20.42
C PRO A 42 13.60 2.70 19.39
N PHE A 43 13.29 2.81 18.09
CA PHE A 43 14.07 2.18 17.03
C PHE A 43 15.56 2.60 17.04
N TYR A 44 15.87 3.83 17.44
CA TYR A 44 17.26 4.31 17.58
C TYR A 44 17.84 4.14 18.99
N GLN A 45 17.06 3.63 19.96
CA GLN A 45 17.39 3.51 21.38
C GLN A 45 17.34 2.04 21.84
N GLU A 46 18.01 1.16 21.10
CA GLU A 46 18.19 -0.27 21.45
C GLU A 46 16.95 -1.18 21.29
N GLU A 47 15.81 -0.66 20.84
CA GLU A 47 14.62 -1.48 20.55
C GLU A 47 14.50 -1.88 19.06
N GLN A 48 15.61 -1.96 18.34
CA GLN A 48 15.62 -2.23 16.88
C GLN A 48 14.89 -3.52 16.51
N ASP A 49 15.00 -4.56 17.35
CA ASP A 49 14.39 -5.87 17.14
C ASP A 49 12.84 -5.84 17.16
N ASN A 50 12.24 -4.76 17.67
CA ASN A 50 10.79 -4.53 17.68
C ASN A 50 10.27 -3.92 16.36
N TYR A 51 11.17 -3.56 15.44
CA TYR A 51 10.85 -2.89 14.18
C TYR A 51 11.29 -3.76 13.00
N ILE A 52 10.35 -3.98 12.08
CA ILE A 52 10.64 -4.55 10.76
C ILE A 52 10.05 -3.60 9.73
N PHE A 53 10.90 -2.81 9.10
CA PHE A 53 10.49 -1.98 7.96
C PHE A 53 10.55 -2.84 6.71
N GLN A 54 9.43 -3.03 6.04
CA GLN A 54 9.39 -3.66 4.73
C GLN A 54 9.19 -2.59 3.66
N ASP A 55 9.84 -2.77 2.52
CA ASP A 55 9.49 -2.01 1.32
C ASP A 55 8.19 -2.54 0.70
N ALA A 56 7.77 -1.90 -0.38
CA ALA A 56 6.58 -2.28 -1.13
C ALA A 56 6.58 -3.72 -1.68
N GLN A 57 7.74 -4.37 -1.77
CA GLN A 57 7.90 -5.75 -2.26
C GLN A 57 7.96 -6.76 -1.10
N GLY A 58 7.74 -6.30 0.14
CA GLY A 58 7.86 -7.11 1.34
C GLY A 58 9.31 -7.38 1.75
N ALA A 59 10.31 -6.77 1.08
CA ALA A 59 11.71 -6.95 1.44
C ALA A 59 12.02 -6.18 2.72
N ASP A 60 12.69 -6.84 3.66
CA ASP A 60 13.15 -6.20 4.89
C ASP A 60 14.22 -5.14 4.56
N ILE A 61 13.88 -3.88 4.84
CA ILE A 61 14.73 -2.70 4.67
C ILE A 61 15.13 -2.08 6.01
N THR A 62 14.95 -2.76 7.14
CA THR A 62 15.18 -2.21 8.49
C THR A 62 16.59 -1.66 8.67
N GLN A 63 17.59 -2.44 8.24
CA GLN A 63 19.00 -2.01 8.29
C GLN A 63 19.29 -0.83 7.36
N LYS A 64 18.61 -0.76 6.21
CA LYS A 64 18.72 0.38 5.28
C LYS A 64 18.12 1.64 5.90
N VAL A 65 16.94 1.53 6.51
CA VAL A 65 16.31 2.63 7.24
C VAL A 65 17.25 3.14 8.33
N MET A 66 17.78 2.27 9.19
CA MET A 66 18.76 2.65 10.22
C MET A 66 19.96 3.38 9.62
N LYS A 67 20.63 2.77 8.64
CA LYS A 67 21.85 3.31 8.03
C LYS A 67 21.63 4.70 7.42
N ASP A 68 20.51 4.89 6.71
CA ASP A 68 20.27 6.11 5.94
C ASP A 68 19.73 7.25 6.82
N THR A 69 19.16 6.95 8.00
CA THR A 69 18.51 7.93 8.87
C THR A 69 19.19 8.18 10.20
N GLN A 70 20.11 7.32 10.65
CA GLN A 70 20.76 7.41 11.98
C GLN A 70 21.40 8.77 12.25
N ASP A 71 22.02 9.40 11.25
CA ASP A 71 22.70 10.69 11.43
C ASP A 71 21.68 11.83 11.54
N TRP A 72 20.52 11.69 10.90
CA TRP A 72 19.41 12.62 11.07
C TRP A 72 18.75 12.45 12.43
N ALA A 73 18.57 11.22 12.89
CA ALA A 73 18.05 10.93 14.23
C ALA A 73 18.96 11.47 15.33
N LYS A 74 20.29 11.26 15.23
CA LYS A 74 21.29 11.82 16.17
C LYS A 74 21.30 13.35 16.17
N ALA A 75 21.00 13.97 15.03
CA ALA A 75 20.90 15.42 14.90
C ALA A 75 19.49 15.97 15.19
N GLU A 76 18.59 15.14 15.73
CA GLU A 76 17.18 15.47 16.02
C GLU A 76 16.40 16.03 14.82
N LYS A 77 16.78 15.65 13.60
CA LYS A 77 16.10 16.05 12.35
C LYS A 77 14.93 15.13 12.05
N TRP A 78 13.97 15.05 12.97
CA TRP A 78 12.91 14.05 12.95
C TRP A 78 11.94 14.17 11.78
N GLY A 79 11.67 15.39 11.30
CA GLY A 79 10.89 15.60 10.08
C GLY A 79 11.51 14.89 8.86
N LYS A 80 12.85 14.86 8.74
CA LYS A 80 13.55 14.14 7.67
C LYS A 80 13.45 12.64 7.83
N VAL A 81 13.57 12.15 9.07
CA VAL A 81 13.39 10.73 9.38
C VAL A 81 11.98 10.30 9.01
N GLN A 82 10.97 11.10 9.36
CA GLN A 82 9.57 10.85 9.02
C GLN A 82 9.32 10.79 7.52
N SER A 83 9.72 11.81 6.77
CA SER A 83 9.57 11.80 5.31
C SER A 83 10.25 10.57 4.70
N TYR A 84 11.47 10.26 5.10
CA TYR A 84 12.20 9.12 4.55
C TYR A 84 11.53 7.78 4.88
N VAL A 85 11.21 7.55 6.15
CA VAL A 85 10.60 6.30 6.60
C VAL A 85 9.26 6.12 5.88
N LEU A 86 8.41 7.15 5.87
CA LEU A 86 7.12 7.08 5.19
C LEU A 86 7.25 6.93 3.68
N GLU A 87 8.19 7.58 3.01
CA GLU A 87 8.41 7.39 1.57
C GLU A 87 8.90 5.98 1.21
N ASN A 88 9.59 5.30 2.13
CA ASN A 88 10.15 3.97 1.87
C ASN A 88 9.22 2.83 2.32
N ILE A 89 8.33 3.06 3.29
CA ILE A 89 7.36 2.04 3.78
C ILE A 89 5.92 2.29 3.32
N THR A 90 5.54 3.53 3.01
CA THR A 90 4.15 3.95 2.74
C THR A 90 3.89 4.22 1.26
N LYS A 91 4.63 3.58 0.35
CA LYS A 91 4.21 3.59 -1.05
C LYS A 91 3.00 2.68 -1.19
N ALA A 92 1.85 3.28 -1.49
CA ALA A 92 0.73 2.56 -2.09
C ALA A 92 1.22 1.99 -3.43
N TRP A 93 1.77 0.78 -3.37
CA TRP A 93 2.35 0.13 -4.52
C TRP A 93 1.30 -0.80 -5.09
N HIS A 94 0.93 -0.54 -6.35
CA HIS A 94 0.06 -1.40 -7.12
C HIS A 94 0.98 -2.24 -8.00
N GLU A 95 1.19 -3.50 -7.64
CA GLU A 95 1.75 -4.45 -8.59
C GLU A 95 0.59 -5.05 -9.37
N THR A 96 0.53 -4.71 -10.65
CA THR A 96 -0.21 -5.45 -11.66
C THR A 96 0.85 -5.78 -12.70
N VAL A 97 0.99 -6.98 -13.27
CA VAL A 97 -0.04 -7.86 -13.78
C VAL A 97 0.66 -9.21 -14.01
N LYS A 98 0.26 -10.30 -13.33
CA LYS A 98 0.36 -11.60 -13.99
C LYS A 98 -0.89 -11.73 -14.85
N ALA A 99 -0.80 -11.25 -16.09
CA ALA A 99 -1.78 -11.54 -17.12
C ALA A 99 -1.35 -12.85 -17.74
N GLU A 100 -1.89 -13.92 -17.19
CA GLU A 100 -1.96 -15.17 -17.93
C GLU A 100 -3.18 -15.08 -18.86
N GLU A 101 -3.22 -15.90 -19.91
CA GLU A 101 -4.31 -15.84 -20.88
C GLU A 101 -5.68 -16.00 -20.18
N GLY A 102 -6.47 -14.92 -20.13
CA GLY A 102 -7.81 -14.92 -19.53
C GLY A 102 -7.84 -14.68 -18.01
N GLN A 103 -6.73 -14.26 -17.39
CA GLN A 103 -6.66 -13.95 -15.97
C GLN A 103 -5.89 -12.65 -15.73
N VAL A 104 -6.31 -11.85 -14.75
CA VAL A 104 -5.55 -10.71 -14.22
C VAL A 104 -5.49 -10.84 -12.71
N GLN A 105 -4.28 -10.91 -12.17
CA GLN A 105 -4.01 -10.79 -10.75
C GLN A 105 -3.36 -9.44 -10.45
N GLN A 106 -3.85 -8.79 -9.40
CA GLN A 106 -3.33 -7.52 -8.91
C GLN A 106 -3.11 -7.57 -7.40
N THR A 107 -2.04 -6.95 -6.95
CA THR A 107 -1.78 -6.68 -5.54
C THR A 107 -1.63 -5.18 -5.29
N ALA A 108 -2.07 -4.73 -4.13
CA ALA A 108 -1.90 -3.37 -3.67
C ALA A 108 -1.49 -3.36 -2.20
N VAL A 109 -0.40 -2.68 -1.87
CA VAL A 109 0.08 -2.53 -0.49
C VAL A 109 -0.46 -1.23 0.10
N PHE A 110 -1.03 -1.30 1.30
CA PHE A 110 -1.56 -0.16 2.03
C PHE A 110 -0.79 0.04 3.32
N GLY A 111 -0.51 1.30 3.66
CA GLY A 111 0.04 1.71 4.95
C GLY A 111 -0.80 2.84 5.53
N GLN A 112 -1.38 2.63 6.72
CA GLN A 112 -2.27 3.59 7.37
C GLN A 112 -1.88 3.79 8.83
N SER A 113 -1.87 5.04 9.28
CA SER A 113 -1.75 5.34 10.70
C SER A 113 -3.04 5.01 11.43
N THR A 114 -2.95 4.40 12.62
CA THR A 114 -4.09 4.17 13.53
C THR A 114 -4.62 5.42 14.23
N GLY A 115 -4.10 6.59 13.88
CA GLY A 115 -4.57 7.89 14.33
C GLY A 115 -3.40 8.81 14.65
N ASP A 116 -3.63 9.73 15.57
CA ASP A 116 -2.63 10.74 15.94
C ASP A 116 -1.50 10.19 16.84
N LYS A 117 -1.42 8.87 17.10
CA LYS A 117 -0.65 8.25 18.21
C LYS A 117 0.05 6.90 17.92
N GLY A 118 0.05 6.40 16.68
CA GLY A 118 0.61 5.08 16.28
C GLY A 118 -0.25 3.87 16.70
N PRO A 119 0.03 2.62 16.27
CA PRO A 119 0.98 2.12 15.25
C PRO A 119 0.54 2.34 13.80
N TRP A 120 1.45 2.13 12.85
CA TRP A 120 1.09 2.01 11.43
C TRP A 120 0.66 0.58 11.14
N VAL A 121 -0.45 0.44 10.42
CA VAL A 121 -0.98 -0.83 9.94
C VAL A 121 -0.63 -0.94 8.48
N PHE A 122 0.01 -2.04 8.13
CA PHE A 122 0.33 -2.38 6.76
C PHE A 122 -0.34 -3.69 6.39
N PHE A 123 -0.81 -3.76 5.15
CA PHE A 123 -1.37 -4.98 4.58
C PHE A 123 -1.33 -4.94 3.06
N THR A 124 -1.20 -6.11 2.46
CA THR A 124 -1.31 -6.33 1.02
C THR A 124 -2.71 -6.83 0.70
N LEU A 125 -3.43 -6.13 -0.16
CA LEU A 125 -4.69 -6.60 -0.75
C LEU A 125 -4.39 -7.25 -2.10
N GLU A 126 -4.93 -8.44 -2.33
CA GLU A 126 -4.82 -9.16 -3.59
C GLU A 126 -6.22 -9.44 -4.16
N GLY A 127 -6.35 -9.30 -5.48
CA GLY A 127 -7.56 -9.59 -6.23
C GLY A 127 -7.24 -10.26 -7.55
N THR A 128 -8.11 -11.18 -7.95
CA THR A 128 -7.96 -11.98 -9.18
C THR A 128 -9.26 -11.97 -9.96
N VAL A 129 -9.22 -11.57 -11.23
CA VAL A 129 -10.35 -11.66 -12.15
C VAL A 129 -10.02 -12.57 -13.32
N TYR A 130 -11.03 -13.27 -13.81
CA TYR A 130 -10.98 -14.03 -15.06
C TYR A 130 -11.81 -13.32 -16.11
N TYR A 131 -11.34 -13.30 -17.35
CA TYR A 131 -12.00 -12.54 -18.41
C TYR A 131 -11.99 -13.28 -19.75
N ASN A 132 -13.00 -13.00 -20.56
CA ASN A 132 -13.06 -13.45 -21.94
C ASN A 132 -12.18 -12.54 -22.81
N GLN A 133 -11.15 -13.09 -23.43
CA GLN A 133 -10.21 -12.32 -24.24
C GLN A 133 -10.83 -11.69 -25.49
N ALA A 134 -11.84 -12.33 -26.08
CA ALA A 134 -12.47 -11.83 -27.29
C ALA A 134 -13.36 -10.61 -27.01
N THR A 135 -13.96 -10.54 -25.82
CA THR A 135 -14.88 -9.45 -25.45
C THR A 135 -14.30 -8.44 -24.48
N GLY A 136 -13.22 -8.80 -23.77
CA GLY A 136 -12.63 -8.00 -22.70
C GLY A 136 -13.53 -7.90 -21.45
N GLN A 137 -14.49 -8.81 -21.28
CA GLN A 137 -15.42 -8.83 -20.15
C GLN A 137 -15.01 -9.86 -19.10
N ILE A 138 -15.12 -9.51 -17.83
CA ILE A 138 -14.92 -10.38 -16.68
C ILE A 138 -16.00 -11.47 -16.68
N THR A 139 -15.57 -12.72 -16.58
CA THR A 139 -16.45 -13.90 -16.48
C THR A 139 -16.65 -14.36 -15.04
N SER A 140 -15.64 -14.16 -14.19
CA SER A 140 -15.70 -14.45 -12.76
C SER A 140 -14.58 -13.73 -12.01
N GLN A 141 -14.67 -13.73 -10.69
CA GLN A 141 -13.64 -13.19 -9.80
C GLN A 141 -13.41 -14.13 -8.61
N GLU A 142 -12.23 -14.05 -8.02
CA GLU A 142 -11.99 -14.61 -6.68
C GLU A 142 -12.47 -13.63 -5.61
N GLN A 143 -12.64 -14.10 -4.37
CA GLN A 143 -13.05 -13.26 -3.25
C GLN A 143 -12.02 -12.16 -2.87
N GLY A 144 -10.78 -12.32 -3.34
CA GLY A 144 -9.62 -11.53 -2.92
C GLY A 144 -9.07 -11.99 -1.58
N SER A 145 -7.88 -11.50 -1.21
CA SER A 145 -7.22 -11.86 0.04
C SER A 145 -6.41 -10.72 0.62
N LEU A 146 -6.22 -10.75 1.94
CA LEU A 146 -5.25 -9.91 2.63
C LEU A 146 -4.03 -10.76 2.96
N LYS A 147 -2.84 -10.24 2.66
CA LYS A 147 -1.54 -10.86 2.92
C LYS A 147 -0.66 -9.87 3.67
N ASP A 148 0.40 -10.40 4.27
CA ASP A 148 1.46 -9.61 4.89
C ASP A 148 0.85 -8.49 5.76
N ILE A 149 0.11 -8.87 6.80
CA ILE A 149 -0.45 -7.89 7.73
C ILE A 149 0.58 -7.69 8.83
N TRP A 150 1.07 -6.45 8.98
CA TRP A 150 1.99 -6.13 10.07
C TRP A 150 1.69 -4.77 10.67
N LEU A 151 2.07 -4.63 11.93
CA LEU A 151 1.95 -3.41 12.71
C LEU A 151 3.35 -2.89 13.04
N LEU A 152 3.49 -1.58 13.11
CA LEU A 152 4.70 -0.94 13.60
C LEU A 152 4.38 0.01 14.76
N PRO A 153 4.89 -0.25 15.99
CA PRO A 153 5.82 -1.31 16.37
C PRO A 153 5.15 -2.69 16.31
N ARG A 154 5.94 -3.76 16.21
CA ARG A 154 5.40 -5.11 16.02
C ARG A 154 4.48 -5.50 17.17
N ASP A 155 3.21 -5.72 16.86
CA ASP A 155 2.21 -6.23 17.79
C ASP A 155 1.33 -7.28 17.10
N ASP A 156 1.85 -8.50 16.98
CA ASP A 156 1.18 -9.61 16.30
C ASP A 156 -0.18 -10.00 16.95
N LYS A 157 -0.50 -9.47 18.14
CA LYS A 157 -1.76 -9.75 18.85
C LYS A 157 -2.83 -8.67 18.65
N ALA A 158 -2.50 -7.55 18.01
CA ALA A 158 -3.46 -6.44 17.88
C ALA A 158 -4.44 -6.62 16.71
N VAL A 159 -4.15 -7.49 15.73
CA VAL A 159 -5.10 -7.79 14.64
C VAL A 159 -6.23 -8.65 15.18
N THR A 160 -7.44 -8.10 15.17
CA THR A 160 -8.65 -8.72 15.75
C THR A 160 -9.69 -9.12 14.71
N GLY A 161 -9.53 -8.66 13.47
CA GLY A 161 -10.42 -9.00 12.37
C GLY A 161 -9.84 -8.61 11.02
N GLN A 162 -10.31 -9.27 9.97
CA GLN A 162 -9.98 -8.93 8.60
C GLN A 162 -11.09 -9.40 7.66
N SER A 163 -11.28 -8.69 6.55
CA SER A 163 -12.21 -9.13 5.50
C SER A 163 -11.81 -8.55 4.16
N VAL A 164 -12.23 -9.23 3.09
CA VAL A 164 -12.16 -8.74 1.72
C VAL A 164 -13.49 -8.98 1.06
N THR A 165 -13.93 -7.95 0.33
CA THR A 165 -15.08 -7.98 -0.56
C THR A 165 -14.61 -7.61 -1.96
N GLY A 166 -15.22 -8.23 -2.97
CA GLY A 166 -14.96 -7.92 -4.37
C GLY A 166 -16.27 -7.70 -5.10
N GLU A 167 -16.33 -6.71 -5.97
CA GLU A 167 -17.51 -6.40 -6.79
C GLU A 167 -17.09 -6.14 -8.25
N ILE A 168 -17.72 -6.85 -9.19
CA ILE A 168 -17.54 -6.62 -10.63
C ILE A 168 -18.32 -5.37 -11.03
N SER A 169 -17.70 -4.48 -11.79
CA SER A 169 -18.35 -3.28 -12.33
C SER A 169 -19.48 -3.64 -13.28
N THR A 170 -20.48 -2.77 -13.42
CA THR A 170 -21.66 -3.02 -14.26
C THR A 170 -21.35 -3.19 -15.74
N ASP A 171 -20.22 -2.65 -16.21
CA ASP A 171 -19.71 -2.83 -17.57
C ASP A 171 -18.81 -4.07 -17.73
N GLU A 172 -18.59 -4.82 -16.65
CA GLU A 172 -17.81 -6.05 -16.57
C GLU A 172 -16.35 -5.87 -17.03
N LYS A 173 -15.82 -4.65 -17.03
CA LYS A 173 -14.43 -4.37 -17.46
C LYS A 173 -13.46 -4.23 -16.29
N SER A 174 -13.98 -4.21 -15.07
CA SER A 174 -13.18 -4.11 -13.87
C SER A 174 -13.85 -4.76 -12.67
N ALA A 175 -13.05 -5.06 -11.65
CA ALA A 175 -13.56 -5.41 -10.33
C ALA A 175 -12.91 -4.51 -9.27
N ALA A 176 -13.70 -4.06 -8.31
CA ALA A 176 -13.21 -3.34 -7.14
C ALA A 176 -13.12 -4.31 -5.95
N TYR A 177 -11.95 -4.35 -5.33
CA TYR A 177 -11.69 -5.09 -4.10
C TYR A 177 -11.57 -4.10 -2.95
N THR A 178 -12.35 -4.32 -1.90
CA THR A 178 -12.27 -3.56 -0.65
C THR A 178 -11.90 -4.51 0.47
N GLY A 179 -10.73 -4.31 1.05
CA GLY A 179 -10.23 -5.04 2.20
C GLY A 179 -10.23 -4.18 3.46
N TYR A 180 -10.36 -4.80 4.63
CA TYR A 180 -10.04 -4.14 5.89
C TYR A 180 -9.26 -5.03 6.85
N VAL A 181 -8.45 -4.39 7.68
CA VAL A 181 -7.80 -4.95 8.87
C VAL A 181 -8.32 -4.22 10.10
N GLU A 182 -8.78 -4.96 11.09
CA GLU A 182 -9.27 -4.43 12.37
C GLU A 182 -8.22 -4.61 13.45
N VAL A 183 -7.88 -3.51 14.12
CA VAL A 183 -6.80 -3.47 15.11
C VAL A 183 -7.38 -3.06 16.46
N GLY A 184 -7.59 -4.04 17.35
CA GLY A 184 -8.11 -3.86 18.71
C GLY A 184 -9.14 -2.74 18.87
N ASP A 185 -8.83 -1.79 19.76
CA ASP A 185 -9.64 -0.60 20.03
C ASP A 185 -9.44 0.54 19.01
N LYS A 186 -8.52 0.38 18.05
CA LYS A 186 -8.18 1.38 17.02
C LYS A 186 -9.16 1.36 15.84
N GLY A 187 -9.93 0.28 15.70
CA GLY A 187 -10.94 0.15 14.65
C GLY A 187 -10.38 -0.42 13.35
N LYS A 188 -11.03 -0.08 12.23
CA LYS A 188 -10.82 -0.70 10.92
C LYS A 188 -10.02 0.21 9.97
N PHE A 189 -9.06 -0.40 9.29
CA PHE A 189 -8.18 0.21 8.29
C PHE A 189 -8.48 -0.39 6.94
N TYR A 190 -8.78 0.47 5.95
CA TYR A 190 -9.37 0.04 4.69
C TYR A 190 -8.42 0.23 3.51
N GLY A 191 -8.37 -0.74 2.61
CA GLY A 191 -7.68 -0.63 1.33
C GLY A 191 -8.68 -0.89 0.21
N GLU A 192 -8.60 -0.09 -0.85
CA GLU A 192 -9.40 -0.28 -2.05
C GLU A 192 -8.48 -0.40 -3.26
N MET A 193 -8.72 -1.44 -4.06
CA MET A 193 -7.94 -1.74 -5.25
C MET A 193 -8.88 -2.07 -6.40
N LYS A 194 -8.64 -1.45 -7.56
CA LYS A 194 -9.36 -1.76 -8.80
C LYS A 194 -8.50 -2.63 -9.71
N VAL A 195 -9.07 -3.74 -10.18
CA VAL A 195 -8.47 -4.61 -11.20
C VAL A 195 -9.15 -4.37 -12.52
N GLU A 196 -8.39 -3.97 -13.53
CA GLU A 196 -8.89 -3.70 -14.87
C GLU A 196 -8.47 -4.79 -15.86
N VAL A 197 -9.39 -5.16 -16.75
CA VAL A 197 -9.09 -6.10 -17.83
C VAL A 197 -8.31 -5.37 -18.93
N PRO A 198 -7.24 -5.97 -19.50
CA PRO A 198 -6.55 -5.42 -20.66
C PRO A 198 -7.51 -5.20 -21.83
N GLN A 199 -7.50 -3.99 -22.40
CA GLN A 199 -8.21 -3.73 -23.64
C GLN A 199 -7.43 -4.34 -24.80
N GLY A 200 -8.08 -5.23 -25.56
CA GLY A 200 -7.54 -5.82 -26.80
C GLY A 200 -7.46 -4.84 -27.96
#